data_AF-A0A4V3CCS7-F1
#
_entry.id   AF-A0A4V3CCS7-F1
#
_cell.length_a   1.000
_cell.length_b   1.000
_cell.length_c   1.000
_cell.angle_alpha   90.00
_cell.angle_beta   90.00
_cell.angle_gamma   90.00
#
_symmetry.space_group_name_H-M   'P 1'
#
loop_
_entity.id
_entity.type
_entity.pdbx_description
1 polymer ?
#
loop_
_entity_poly.entity_id
_entity_poly.type
_entity_poly.pdbx_seq_one_letter_code
_entity_poly.pdbx_strand_id
1 'polypeptide(L)'
;MAGPTTDARIYLLDEDDRRIVPGGPAVIGPDGTREEIPPAVYRSVQHVLEAMRAGQAVKVVPLRTELPVDEAADAIAVGRDVLRKHVARGDIPFRSSEYVDWVHLADVINWDNARRERRRAILDEMLADDEEE
;
A
#
# COMPACT_ATOMS: atom_id res chain seq x y z
N MET A 1 23.84 7.38 -1.80
CA MET A 1 23.11 6.99 -0.57
C MET A 1 21.79 6.43 -1.02
N ALA A 2 21.53 5.13 -0.83
CA ALA A 2 20.18 4.59 -1.03
C ALA A 2 19.25 5.41 -0.13
N GLY A 3 18.28 6.10 -0.72
CA GLY A 3 17.29 6.85 0.04
C GLY A 3 16.59 5.91 1.03
N PRO A 4 15.90 6.44 2.05
CA PRO A 4 15.11 5.59 2.94
C PRO A 4 14.21 4.72 2.06
N THR A 5 14.42 3.40 2.12
CA THR A 5 13.46 2.45 1.56
C THR A 5 12.28 2.53 2.49
N THR A 6 11.39 3.49 2.24
CA THR A 6 10.16 3.63 3.02
C THR A 6 9.36 2.37 2.74
N ASP A 7 9.26 1.46 3.72
CA ASP A 7 8.35 0.31 3.68
C ASP A 7 6.90 0.79 3.83
N ALA A 8 6.49 1.69 2.92
CA ALA A 8 5.13 2.19 2.83
C ALA A 8 4.28 1.06 2.24
N ARG A 9 3.38 0.53 3.09
CA ARG A 9 2.38 -0.46 2.72
C ARG A 9 0.99 0.16 2.88
N ILE A 10 0.20 0.10 1.81
CA ILE A 10 -1.20 0.50 1.87
C ILE A 10 -2.01 -0.75 2.18
N TYR A 11 -2.70 -0.74 3.32
CA TYR A 11 -3.64 -1.79 3.70
C TYR A 11 -5.03 -1.36 3.26
N LEU A 12 -5.45 -1.85 2.10
CA LEU A 12 -6.82 -1.68 1.62
C LEU A 12 -7.63 -2.92 2.01
N LEU A 13 -8.55 -2.75 2.94
CA LEU A 13 -9.48 -3.82 3.34
C LEU A 13 -10.72 -3.72 2.46
N ASP A 14 -11.04 -4.81 1.76
CA ASP A 14 -12.32 -4.97 1.09
C ASP A 14 -13.47 -5.15 2.10
N GLU A 15 -14.69 -5.37 1.60
CA GLU A 15 -15.87 -5.47 2.46
C GLU A 15 -15.85 -6.75 3.34
N ASP A 16 -15.33 -7.86 2.80
CA ASP A 16 -15.24 -9.12 3.52
C ASP A 16 -14.16 -9.06 4.62
N ASP A 17 -13.04 -8.39 4.34
CA ASP A 17 -11.93 -8.16 5.26
C ASP A 17 -12.28 -7.26 6.45
N ARG A 18 -13.38 -6.51 6.38
CA ARG A 18 -13.86 -5.63 7.47
C ARG A 18 -14.72 -6.35 8.49
N ARG A 19 -14.98 -7.65 8.31
CA ARG A 19 -15.82 -8.41 9.24
C ARG A 19 -15.08 -8.72 10.54
N ILE A 20 -15.74 -8.43 11.64
CA ILE A 20 -15.32 -8.87 12.97
C ILE A 20 -15.77 -10.31 13.17
N VAL A 21 -14.86 -11.15 13.67
CA VAL A 21 -15.16 -12.53 14.04
C VAL A 21 -15.20 -12.64 15.56
N PRO A 22 -16.26 -13.22 16.16
CA PRO A 22 -16.34 -13.39 17.60
C PRO A 22 -15.16 -14.19 18.15
N GLY A 23 -14.49 -13.68 19.18
CA GLY A 23 -13.27 -14.30 19.72
C GLY A 23 -12.03 -14.07 18.85
N GLY A 24 -12.13 -13.20 17.85
CA GLY A 24 -11.04 -12.79 16.98
C GLY A 24 -10.01 -11.88 17.66
N PRO A 25 -9.06 -11.33 16.89
CA PRO A 25 -8.10 -10.38 17.41
C PRO A 25 -8.80 -9.13 17.96
N ALA A 26 -8.18 -8.51 18.95
CA ALA A 26 -8.73 -7.32 19.59
C ALA A 26 -7.62 -6.38 20.04
N VAL A 27 -7.95 -5.09 20.09
CA VAL A 27 -7.17 -4.07 20.80
C VAL A 27 -7.72 -3.98 22.21
N ILE A 28 -6.82 -4.03 23.21
CA ILE A 28 -7.21 -3.90 24.62
C ILE A 28 -6.86 -2.48 25.06
N GLY A 29 -7.88 -1.72 25.45
CA GLY A 29 -7.74 -0.38 26.01
C GLY A 29 -7.08 -0.39 27.39
N PRO A 30 -6.58 0.77 27.84
CA PRO A 30 -5.95 0.90 29.16
C PRO A 30 -6.92 0.63 30.33
N ASP A 31 -8.22 0.73 30.08
CA ASP A 31 -9.32 0.41 30.99
C ASP A 31 -9.71 -1.09 30.96
N GLY A 32 -9.03 -1.90 30.13
CA GLY A 32 -9.35 -3.30 29.91
C GLY A 32 -10.47 -3.54 28.90
N THR A 33 -11.01 -2.48 28.26
CA THR A 33 -12.04 -2.61 27.23
C THR A 33 -11.46 -3.36 26.03
N ARG A 34 -12.16 -4.42 25.59
CA ARG A 34 -11.81 -5.20 24.42
C ARG A 34 -12.56 -4.68 23.21
N GLU A 35 -11.83 -4.13 22.24
CA GLU A 35 -12.35 -3.77 20.92
C GLU A 35 -11.94 -4.84 19.92
N GLU A 36 -12.88 -5.69 19.51
CA GLU A 36 -12.61 -6.70 18.48
C GLU A 36 -12.33 -6.02 17.14
N ILE A 37 -11.29 -6.48 16.45
CA ILE A 37 -10.89 -5.95 15.15
C ILE A 37 -10.95 -7.03 14.09
N PRO A 38 -11.16 -6.66 12.81
CA PRO A 38 -11.07 -7.63 11.73
C PRO A 38 -9.67 -8.27 11.66
N PRO A 39 -9.55 -9.56 11.31
CA PRO A 39 -8.27 -10.23 11.18
C PRO A 39 -7.29 -9.53 10.22
N ALA A 40 -7.80 -8.88 9.17
CA ALA A 40 -6.99 -8.10 8.24
C ALA A 40 -6.36 -6.86 8.89
N VAL A 41 -7.06 -6.20 9.83
CA VAL A 41 -6.55 -5.04 10.60
C VAL A 41 -5.41 -5.45 11.53
N TYR A 42 -5.45 -6.67 12.07
CA TYR A 42 -4.37 -7.15 12.96
C TYR A 42 -2.99 -7.09 12.27
N ARG A 43 -2.92 -7.41 10.97
CA ARG A 43 -1.66 -7.37 10.21
C ARG A 43 -1.11 -5.94 10.08
N SER A 44 -1.99 -4.95 9.86
CA SER A 44 -1.55 -3.55 9.76
C SER A 44 -1.06 -3.04 11.11
N VAL A 45 -1.73 -3.40 12.21
CA VAL A 45 -1.29 -3.08 13.58
C VAL A 45 0.06 -3.74 13.88
N GLN A 46 0.27 -5.02 13.52
CA GLN A 46 1.56 -5.68 13.72
C GLN A 46 2.70 -4.95 13.01
N HIS A 47 2.49 -4.52 11.77
CA HIS A 47 3.48 -3.74 11.03
C HIS A 47 3.81 -2.41 11.72
N VAL A 48 2.79 -1.68 12.19
CA VAL A 48 2.99 -0.43 12.96
C VAL A 48 3.79 -0.70 14.23
N LEU A 49 3.46 -1.76 14.97
CA LEU A 49 4.14 -2.13 16.21
C LEU A 49 5.60 -2.53 15.96
N GLU A 50 5.89 -3.27 14.89
CA GLU A 50 7.26 -3.65 14.52
C GLU A 50 8.13 -2.43 14.23
N ALA A 51 7.64 -1.50 13.40
CA ALA A 51 8.35 -0.25 13.09
C ALA A 51 8.59 0.59 14.35
N MET A 52 7.58 0.74 15.22
CA MET A 52 7.72 1.48 16.48
C MET A 52 8.71 0.82 17.44
N ARG A 53 8.73 -0.53 17.53
CA ARG A 53 9.71 -1.26 18.36
C ARG A 53 11.14 -1.08 17.85
N ALA A 54 11.32 -0.91 16.55
CA ALA A 54 12.59 -0.56 15.94
C ALA A 54 12.98 0.93 16.14
N GLY A 55 12.17 1.72 16.88
CA GLY A 55 12.41 3.14 17.11
C GLY A 55 12.07 4.04 15.92
N GLN A 56 11.34 3.52 14.93
CA GLN A 56 10.96 4.29 13.74
C GLN A 56 9.66 5.06 13.98
N ALA A 57 9.60 6.28 13.46
CA ALA A 57 8.35 7.04 13.42
C ALA A 57 7.39 6.45 12.38
N VAL A 58 6.09 6.37 12.71
CA VAL A 58 5.06 5.81 11.84
C VAL A 58 4.00 6.87 11.53
N LYS A 59 3.58 6.96 10.26
CA LYS A 59 2.49 7.82 9.79
C LYS A 59 1.34 6.94 9.29
N VAL A 60 0.15 7.08 9.87
CA VAL A 60 -1.08 6.42 9.40
C VAL A 60 -1.97 7.46 8.75
N VAL A 61 -2.41 7.21 7.52
CA VAL A 61 -3.25 8.14 6.75
C VAL A 61 -4.46 7.39 6.21
N PRO A 62 -5.69 7.84 6.47
CA PRO A 62 -6.87 7.29 5.82
C PRO A 62 -6.87 7.66 4.34
N LEU A 63 -7.14 6.70 3.47
CA LEU A 63 -7.25 6.90 2.04
C LEU A 63 -8.66 6.55 1.56
N ARG A 64 -9.12 7.24 0.53
CA ARG A 64 -10.38 6.92 -0.16
C ARG A 64 -10.15 5.71 -1.07
N THR A 65 -11.21 4.95 -1.33
CA THR A 65 -11.18 3.83 -2.27
C THR A 65 -11.04 4.28 -3.72
N GLU A 66 -11.34 5.55 -4.00
CA GLU A 66 -11.18 6.20 -5.29
C GLU A 66 -10.53 7.56 -5.10
N LEU A 67 -9.52 7.85 -5.91
CA LEU A 67 -8.67 9.03 -5.78
C LEU A 67 -8.45 9.69 -7.15
N PRO A 68 -8.26 11.02 -7.20
CA PRO A 68 -7.62 11.66 -8.34
C PRO A 68 -6.28 10.99 -8.66
N VAL A 69 -5.93 10.86 -9.94
CA VAL A 69 -4.68 10.20 -10.37
C VAL A 69 -3.45 10.79 -9.66
N ASP A 70 -3.40 12.09 -9.43
CA ASP A 70 -2.28 12.71 -8.72
C ASP A 70 -2.20 12.32 -7.24
N GLU A 71 -3.34 12.27 -6.55
CA GLU A 71 -3.39 11.83 -5.16
C GLU A 71 -3.05 10.34 -5.04
N ALA A 72 -3.46 9.54 -6.01
CA ALA A 72 -3.09 8.13 -6.08
C ALA A 72 -1.58 7.95 -6.27
N ALA A 73 -0.94 8.77 -7.10
CA ALA A 73 0.52 8.76 -7.30
C ALA A 73 1.25 9.09 -6.00
N ASP A 74 0.81 10.13 -5.30
CA ASP A 74 1.35 10.51 -4.01
C ASP A 74 1.16 9.40 -2.96
N ALA A 75 0.01 8.71 -2.96
CA ALA A 75 -0.28 7.62 -2.03
C ALA A 75 0.69 6.44 -2.15
N ILE A 76 1.08 6.07 -3.38
CA ILE A 76 2.06 4.98 -3.63
C ILE A 76 3.51 5.47 -3.73
N ALA A 77 3.76 6.76 -3.46
CA ALA A 77 5.07 7.40 -3.59
C ALA A 77 5.72 7.22 -4.98
N VAL A 78 4.91 7.34 -6.04
CA VAL A 78 5.37 7.34 -7.44
C VAL A 78 5.21 8.74 -8.02
N GLY A 79 6.13 9.14 -8.90
CA GLY A 79 6.03 10.43 -9.57
C GLY A 79 4.72 10.55 -10.36
N ARG A 80 4.00 11.68 -10.20
CA ARG A 80 2.71 11.93 -10.84
C ARG A 80 2.73 11.72 -12.35
N ASP A 81 3.78 12.20 -13.03
CA ASP A 81 3.96 12.01 -14.47
C ASP A 81 4.09 10.55 -14.87
N VAL A 82 4.68 9.71 -14.01
CA VAL A 82 4.78 8.27 -14.25
C VAL A 82 3.39 7.66 -14.19
N LEU A 83 2.65 7.90 -13.10
CA LEU A 83 1.32 7.31 -12.96
C LEU A 83 0.37 7.77 -14.08
N ARG A 84 0.36 9.07 -14.42
CA ARG A 84 -0.42 9.60 -15.55
C ARG A 84 -0.10 8.90 -16.87
N LYS A 85 1.17 8.66 -17.18
CA LYS A 85 1.57 7.94 -18.40
C LYS A 85 1.02 6.52 -18.43
N HIS A 86 1.03 5.83 -17.30
CA HIS A 86 0.49 4.47 -17.20
C HIS A 86 -1.04 4.45 -17.35
N VAL A 87 -1.74 5.39 -16.71
CA VAL A 87 -3.19 5.58 -16.87
C VAL A 87 -3.54 5.89 -18.34
N ALA A 88 -2.83 6.82 -18.98
CA ALA A 88 -3.06 7.20 -20.38
C ALA A 88 -2.83 6.06 -21.39
N ARG A 89 -1.98 5.08 -21.05
CA ARG A 89 -1.79 3.85 -21.85
C ARG A 89 -2.86 2.79 -21.61
N GLY A 90 -3.72 2.96 -20.62
CA GLY A 90 -4.71 1.97 -20.21
C GLY A 90 -4.17 0.88 -19.27
N ASP A 91 -2.99 1.08 -18.69
CA ASP A 91 -2.38 0.10 -17.75
C ASP A 91 -3.16 0.04 -16.42
N ILE A 92 -3.92 1.09 -16.09
CA ILE A 92 -4.72 1.23 -14.88
C ILE A 92 -6.10 1.75 -15.30
N PRO A 93 -7.20 1.07 -14.96
CA PRO A 93 -8.55 1.56 -15.20
C PRO A 93 -8.78 2.92 -14.54
N PHE A 94 -9.42 3.82 -15.27
CA PHE A 94 -9.76 5.15 -14.77
C PHE A 94 -11.11 5.60 -15.32
N ARG A 95 -11.74 6.55 -14.63
CA ARG A 95 -12.86 7.33 -15.13
C ARG A 95 -12.50 8.80 -15.16
N SER A 96 -12.96 9.53 -16.17
CA SER A 96 -12.78 10.98 -16.22
C SER A 96 -14.03 11.70 -15.71
N SER A 97 -13.83 12.79 -14.98
CA SER A 97 -14.83 13.84 -14.83
C SER A 97 -14.48 15.02 -15.75
N GLU A 98 -15.19 16.14 -15.61
CA GLU A 98 -14.94 17.36 -16.40
C GLU A 98 -13.49 17.89 -16.26
N TYR A 99 -12.85 17.67 -15.10
CA TYR A 99 -11.54 18.28 -14.78
C TYR A 99 -10.49 17.29 -14.26
N VAL A 100 -10.88 16.08 -13.88
CA VAL A 100 -10.02 15.17 -13.11
C VAL A 100 -10.22 13.73 -13.56
N ASP A 101 -9.12 13.01 -13.74
CA ASP A 101 -9.13 11.56 -13.88
C ASP A 101 -9.08 10.90 -12.50
N TRP A 102 -9.97 9.93 -12.30
CA TRP A 102 -10.16 9.18 -11.07
C TRP A 102 -9.77 7.73 -11.28
N VAL A 103 -9.10 7.16 -10.29
CA VAL A 103 -8.67 5.76 -10.28
C VAL A 103 -9.12 5.08 -8.98
N HIS A 104 -9.45 3.80 -9.08
CA HIS A 104 -9.65 2.99 -7.89
C HIS A 104 -8.29 2.68 -7.25
N LEU A 105 -8.20 2.90 -5.93
CA LEU A 105 -6.98 2.68 -5.17
C LEU A 105 -6.52 1.21 -5.26
N ALA A 106 -7.45 0.26 -5.32
CA ALA A 106 -7.15 -1.15 -5.48
C ALA A 106 -6.33 -1.43 -6.75
N ASP A 107 -6.76 -0.86 -7.89
CA ASP A 107 -6.07 -1.05 -9.17
C ASP A 107 -4.68 -0.43 -9.17
N VAL A 108 -4.53 0.74 -8.53
CA VAL A 108 -3.25 1.42 -8.37
C VAL A 108 -2.28 0.62 -7.49
N ILE A 109 -2.77 0.04 -6.38
CA ILE A 109 -1.96 -0.83 -5.51
C ILE A 109 -1.51 -2.08 -6.26
N ASN A 110 -2.43 -2.73 -6.98
CA ASN A 110 -2.12 -3.93 -7.76
C ASN A 110 -1.05 -3.64 -8.83
N TRP A 111 -1.21 -2.51 -9.53
CA TRP A 111 -0.24 -2.04 -10.51
C TRP A 111 1.15 -1.79 -9.88
N ASP A 112 1.22 -1.10 -8.74
CA ASP A 112 2.51 -0.80 -8.09
C ASP A 112 3.18 -2.06 -7.53
N ASN A 113 2.42 -2.99 -6.97
CA ASN A 113 2.91 -4.29 -6.52
C ASN A 113 3.57 -5.06 -7.67
N ALA A 114 2.87 -5.21 -8.80
CA ALA A 114 3.42 -5.88 -9.98
C ALA A 114 4.66 -5.15 -10.53
N ARG A 115 4.68 -3.80 -10.46
CA ARG A 115 5.85 -2.99 -10.85
C ARG A 115 7.04 -3.19 -9.91
N ARG A 116 6.82 -3.31 -8.60
CA ARG A 116 7.88 -3.59 -7.60
C ARG A 116 8.45 -4.99 -7.80
N GLU A 117 7.59 -5.98 -8.03
CA GLU A 117 7.99 -7.36 -8.29
C GLU A 117 8.87 -7.48 -9.55
N ARG A 118 8.43 -6.87 -10.66
CA ARG A 118 9.25 -6.80 -11.89
C ARG A 118 10.61 -6.15 -11.68
N ARG A 119 10.68 -5.06 -10.91
CA ARG A 119 11.96 -4.41 -10.59
C ARG A 119 12.88 -5.30 -9.76
N ARG A 120 12.32 -6.04 -8.80
CA ARG A 120 13.10 -6.97 -7.98
C ARG A 120 13.64 -8.13 -8.81
N ALA A 121 12.81 -8.72 -9.67
CA ALA A 121 13.23 -9.81 -10.55
C ALA A 121 14.40 -9.42 -11.47
N ILE A 122 14.37 -8.21 -12.06
CA ILE A 122 15.48 -7.70 -12.89
C ILE A 122 16.76 -7.52 -12.07
N LEU A 123 16.65 -7.01 -10.83
CA LEU A 123 17.82 -6.86 -9.97
C LEU A 123 18.40 -8.21 -9.55
N ASP A 124 17.55 -9.20 -9.27
CA ASP A 124 17.98 -10.56 -8.93
C ASP A 124 18.67 -11.23 -10.13
N GLU A 125 18.19 -11.02 -11.35
CA GLU A 125 18.83 -11.50 -12.59
C GLU A 125 20.21 -10.88 -12.80
N MET A 126 20.34 -9.55 -12.65
CA MET A 126 21.63 -8.87 -12.78
C MET A 126 22.66 -9.33 -11.74
N LEU A 127 22.23 -9.60 -10.50
CA LEU A 127 23.11 -10.09 -9.44
C LEU A 127 23.54 -11.55 -9.67
N ALA A 128 22.65 -12.38 -10.24
CA ALA A 128 22.97 -13.77 -10.58
C ALA A 128 24.01 -13.84 -11.72
N ASP A 129 23.90 -12.96 -12.72
CA ASP A 129 24.88 -12.87 -13.81
C ASP A 129 26.27 -12.40 -13.30
N ASP A 130 26.31 -11.50 -12.31
CA ASP A 130 27.55 -11.01 -11.69
C ASP A 130 28.23 -12.05 -10.75
N GLU A 131 27.50 -13.04 -10.22
CA GLU A 131 28.05 -14.12 -9.38
C GLU A 131 28.57 -15.32 -10.20
N GLU A 132 28.23 -15.43 -11.49
CA GLU A 132 28.71 -16.48 -12.39
C GLU A 132 30.00 -16.10 -13.17
N GLU A 133 30.57 -14.90 -12.95
CA GLU A 133 31.86 -14.45 -13.51
C GLU A 133 33.06 -14.55 -12.52
#